data_AF-A0A7V5C4Y6-F1
#
_entry.id   AF-A0A7V5C4Y6-F1
#
_cell.length_a   1.000
_cell.length_b   1.000
_cell.length_c   1.000
_cell.angle_alpha   90.00
_cell.angle_beta   90.00
_cell.angle_gamma   90.00
#
_symmetry.space_group_name_H-M   'P 1'
#
loop_
_entity.id
_entity.type
_entity.pdbx_description
1 polymer ?
#
loop_
_entity_poly.entity_id
_entity_poly.type
_entity_poly.pdbx_seq_one_letter_code
_entity_poly.pdbx_strand_id
1 'polypeptide(L)'
;MVRRQSTENRGCPSIIRCFVIFMLLVTGAQASEMTRAFLDGIEFYKEEKFAEAISAFSKIAGSGVRNSKLFFNLGNANLKNDDLGHAVLWYERALTLTPDDPDLRFNYEYAISQTKDKKEDKAISVFRILFFWKHLLSAKAVQVT
;
A
#
# COMPACT_ATOMS: atom_id res chain seq x y z
N MET A 1 27.84 -67.62 4.12
CA MET A 1 26.41 -67.24 4.07
C MET A 1 26.27 -65.80 4.57
N VAL A 2 25.22 -65.08 4.15
CA VAL A 2 24.91 -63.64 4.35
C VAL A 2 25.34 -62.72 3.19
N ARG A 3 24.48 -62.62 2.16
CA ARG A 3 24.49 -61.51 1.20
C ARG A 3 23.79 -60.30 1.83
N ARG A 4 24.49 -59.15 1.90
CA ARG A 4 23.88 -57.85 2.20
C ARG A 4 22.89 -57.48 1.10
N GLN A 5 21.62 -57.24 1.44
CA GLN A 5 20.69 -56.56 0.54
C GLN A 5 20.97 -55.06 0.60
N SER A 6 21.43 -54.47 -0.51
CA SER A 6 21.46 -53.02 -0.67
C SER A 6 20.05 -52.54 -0.96
N THR A 7 19.44 -51.83 -0.03
CA THR A 7 18.20 -51.08 -0.26
C THR A 7 18.53 -49.91 -1.19
N GLU A 8 18.43 -50.13 -2.48
CA GLU A 8 18.54 -49.09 -3.48
C GLU A 8 17.27 -48.23 -3.40
N ASN A 9 17.41 -47.06 -2.75
CA ASN A 9 16.34 -46.07 -2.62
C ASN A 9 16.07 -45.42 -3.99
N ARG A 10 15.37 -46.13 -4.87
CA ARG A 10 14.97 -45.61 -6.18
C ARG A 10 13.72 -44.75 -6.00
N GLY A 11 13.93 -43.45 -5.79
CA GLY A 11 12.83 -42.47 -5.85
C GLY A 11 12.04 -42.64 -7.15
N CYS A 12 10.73 -42.86 -7.04
CA CYS A 12 9.89 -43.17 -8.19
C CYS A 12 9.72 -41.91 -9.07
N PRO A 13 10.18 -41.90 -10.34
CA PRO A 13 10.15 -40.72 -11.20
C PRO A 13 8.73 -40.22 -11.46
N SER A 14 7.72 -41.09 -11.33
CA SER A 14 6.30 -40.73 -11.42
C SER A 14 5.85 -39.79 -10.30
N ILE A 15 6.38 -39.94 -9.08
CA ILE A 15 6.04 -39.06 -7.94
C ILE A 15 6.62 -37.67 -8.15
N ILE A 16 7.89 -37.60 -8.60
CA ILE A 16 8.55 -36.34 -8.92
C ILE A 16 7.79 -35.63 -10.04
N ARG A 17 7.35 -36.36 -11.07
CA ARG A 17 6.57 -35.81 -12.18
C ARG A 17 5.20 -35.29 -11.74
N CYS A 18 4.47 -36.03 -10.89
CA CYS A 18 3.23 -35.54 -10.30
C CYS A 18 3.44 -34.31 -9.40
N PHE A 19 4.54 -34.27 -8.65
CA PHE A 19 4.88 -33.16 -7.77
C PHE A 19 5.22 -31.89 -8.58
N VAL A 20 5.95 -32.03 -9.68
CA VAL A 20 6.24 -30.92 -10.61
C VAL A 20 4.97 -30.43 -11.30
N ILE A 21 4.09 -31.32 -11.77
CA ILE A 21 2.79 -30.94 -12.35
C ILE A 21 1.93 -30.21 -11.32
N PHE A 22 1.89 -30.69 -10.08
CA PHE A 22 1.16 -30.05 -8.99
C PHE A 22 1.70 -28.65 -8.67
N MET A 23 3.03 -28.48 -8.58
CA MET A 23 3.64 -27.16 -8.40
C MET A 23 3.29 -26.19 -9.54
N LEU A 24 3.31 -26.64 -10.79
CA LEU A 24 2.94 -25.81 -11.93
C LEU A 24 1.47 -25.37 -11.87
N LEU A 25 0.55 -26.27 -11.49
CA LEU A 25 -0.88 -25.94 -11.35
C LEU A 25 -1.14 -24.91 -10.24
N VAL A 26 -0.44 -25.02 -9.10
CA VAL A 26 -0.58 -24.07 -7.99
C VAL A 26 -0.13 -22.66 -8.40
N THR A 27 0.99 -22.53 -9.12
CA THR A 27 1.47 -21.21 -9.58
C THR A 27 0.50 -20.52 -10.55
N GLY A 28 -0.17 -21.28 -11.42
CA GLY A 28 -1.16 -20.74 -12.36
C GLY A 28 -2.42 -20.19 -11.67
N ALA A 29 -2.90 -20.86 -10.62
CA ALA A 29 -4.07 -20.43 -9.87
C ALA A 29 -3.85 -19.10 -9.12
N GLN A 30 -2.66 -18.89 -8.57
CA GLN A 30 -2.33 -17.63 -7.88
C GLN A 30 -2.27 -16.44 -8.84
N ALA A 31 -1.74 -16.62 -10.06
CA ALA A 31 -1.66 -15.57 -11.07
C ALA A 31 -3.04 -15.10 -11.56
N SER A 32 -4.01 -16.02 -11.67
CA SER A 32 -5.38 -15.68 -12.07
C SER A 32 -6.13 -14.91 -10.98
N GLU A 33 -5.93 -15.25 -9.70
CA GLU A 33 -6.52 -14.52 -8.57
C GLU A 33 -6.00 -13.07 -8.50
N MET A 34 -4.70 -12.89 -8.69
CA MET A 34 -4.06 -11.56 -8.69
C MET A 34 -4.57 -10.66 -9.81
N THR A 35 -4.77 -11.24 -11.00
CA THR A 35 -5.35 -10.54 -12.14
C THR A 35 -6.77 -10.10 -11.84
N ARG A 36 -7.58 -10.98 -11.24
CA ARG A 36 -8.95 -10.66 -10.84
C ARG A 36 -8.98 -9.55 -9.80
N ALA A 37 -8.17 -9.63 -8.75
CA ALA A 37 -8.06 -8.58 -7.73
C ALA A 37 -7.68 -7.22 -8.35
N PHE A 38 -6.84 -7.21 -9.40
CA PHE A 38 -6.46 -5.97 -10.07
C PHE A 38 -7.64 -5.35 -10.82
N LEU A 39 -8.41 -6.18 -11.53
CA LEU A 39 -9.60 -5.74 -12.25
C LEU A 39 -10.70 -5.27 -11.29
N ASP A 40 -10.93 -6.00 -10.21
CA ASP A 40 -11.88 -5.62 -9.15
C ASP A 40 -11.46 -4.26 -8.55
N GLY A 41 -10.18 -4.06 -8.26
CA GLY A 41 -9.68 -2.77 -7.77
C GLY A 41 -9.89 -1.61 -8.74
N ILE A 42 -9.75 -1.84 -10.05
CA ILE A 42 -10.06 -0.83 -11.07
C ILE A 42 -11.56 -0.50 -11.06
N GLU A 43 -12.41 -1.53 -10.96
CA GLU A 43 -13.85 -1.32 -10.97
C GLU A 43 -14.33 -0.58 -9.72
N PHE A 44 -13.87 -0.98 -8.54
CA PHE A 44 -14.13 -0.25 -7.30
C PHE A 44 -13.69 1.21 -7.40
N TYR A 45 -12.52 1.49 -8.00
CA TYR A 45 -12.07 2.86 -8.18
C TYR A 45 -13.00 3.67 -9.08
N LYS A 46 -13.51 3.09 -10.18
CA LYS A 46 -14.48 3.76 -11.07
C LYS A 46 -15.82 4.01 -10.40
N GLU A 47 -16.24 3.10 -9.53
CA GLU A 47 -17.46 3.23 -8.73
C GLU A 47 -17.29 4.17 -7.51
N GLU A 48 -16.15 4.86 -7.40
CA GLU A 48 -15.78 5.73 -6.28
C GLU A 48 -15.69 5.02 -4.92
N LYS A 49 -15.62 3.68 -4.93
CA LYS A 49 -15.42 2.80 -3.78
C LYS A 49 -13.93 2.69 -3.46
N PHE A 50 -13.34 3.81 -3.03
CA PHE A 50 -11.89 3.92 -2.91
C PHE A 50 -11.29 2.99 -1.85
N ALA A 51 -11.98 2.76 -0.73
CA ALA A 51 -11.51 1.83 0.31
C ALA A 51 -11.42 0.38 -0.20
N GLU A 52 -12.42 -0.07 -0.96
CA GLU A 52 -12.43 -1.39 -1.59
C GLU A 52 -11.34 -1.51 -2.67
N ALA A 53 -11.14 -0.44 -3.46
CA ALA A 53 -10.04 -0.38 -4.42
C ALA A 53 -8.66 -0.50 -3.74
N ILE A 54 -8.45 0.23 -2.64
CA ILE A 54 -7.22 0.15 -1.84
C ILE A 54 -7.01 -1.27 -1.33
N SER A 55 -8.06 -1.92 -0.79
CA SER A 55 -7.98 -3.30 -0.29
C SER A 55 -7.58 -4.29 -1.40
N ALA A 56 -8.25 -4.21 -2.56
CA ALA A 56 -7.99 -5.08 -3.69
C ALA A 56 -6.56 -4.94 -4.22
N PHE A 57 -6.08 -3.70 -4.41
CA PHE A 57 -4.71 -3.48 -4.87
C PHE A 57 -3.66 -3.80 -3.79
N SER A 58 -3.94 -3.54 -2.52
CA SER A 58 -3.01 -3.83 -1.41
C SER A 58 -2.77 -5.33 -1.25
N LYS A 59 -3.78 -6.16 -1.52
CA LYS A 59 -3.62 -7.62 -1.56
C LYS A 59 -2.57 -8.05 -2.59
N ILE A 60 -2.59 -7.42 -3.76
CA ILE A 60 -1.64 -7.68 -4.85
C ILE A 60 -0.24 -7.22 -4.43
N ALA A 61 -0.12 -6.00 -3.92
CA ALA A 61 1.17 -5.46 -3.46
C ALA A 61 1.75 -6.30 -2.30
N GLY A 62 0.91 -6.78 -1.39
CA GLY A 62 1.29 -7.63 -0.26
C GLY A 62 1.83 -9.00 -0.65
N SER A 63 1.53 -9.49 -1.85
CA SER A 63 2.13 -10.72 -2.39
C SER A 63 3.59 -10.55 -2.87
N GLY A 64 4.11 -9.33 -2.83
CA GLY A 64 5.46 -9.00 -3.31
C GLY A 64 5.52 -8.57 -4.78
N VAL A 65 4.38 -8.48 -5.49
CA VAL A 65 4.34 -7.94 -6.85
C VAL A 65 4.78 -6.47 -6.84
N ARG A 66 5.84 -6.17 -7.60
CA ARG A 66 6.37 -4.82 -7.79
C ARG A 66 6.08 -4.36 -9.21
N ASN A 67 5.06 -3.52 -9.35
CA ASN A 67 4.61 -3.03 -10.64
C ASN A 67 4.21 -1.55 -10.51
N SER A 68 4.72 -0.71 -11.40
CA SER A 68 4.49 0.74 -11.34
C SER A 68 3.00 1.09 -11.44
N LYS A 69 2.27 0.46 -12.38
CA LYS A 69 0.84 0.72 -12.58
C LYS A 69 -0.01 0.30 -11.38
N LEU A 70 0.34 -0.81 -10.72
CA LEU A 70 -0.28 -1.20 -9.45
C LEU A 70 -0.08 -0.14 -8.37
N PHE A 71 1.15 0.33 -8.20
CA PHE A 71 1.48 1.35 -7.21
C PHE A 71 0.84 2.71 -7.54
N PHE A 72 0.79 3.09 -8.82
CA PHE A 72 0.07 4.28 -9.29
C PHE A 72 -1.42 4.20 -8.97
N ASN A 73 -2.07 3.07 -9.24
CA ASN A 73 -3.48 2.88 -8.91
C ASN A 73 -3.73 2.90 -7.40
N LEU A 74 -2.84 2.34 -6.58
CA LEU A 74 -2.88 2.48 -5.12
C LEU A 74 -2.75 3.94 -4.69
N GLY A 75 -1.82 4.68 -5.28
CA GLY A 75 -1.64 6.11 -5.04
C GLY A 75 -2.93 6.89 -5.34
N ASN A 76 -3.52 6.68 -6.51
CA ASN A 76 -4.77 7.31 -6.92
C ASN A 76 -5.93 6.98 -5.97
N ALA A 77 -6.08 5.70 -5.59
CA ALA A 77 -7.15 5.29 -4.69
C ALA A 77 -7.00 5.92 -3.29
N ASN A 78 -5.79 5.96 -2.74
CA ASN A 78 -5.52 6.64 -1.47
C ASN A 78 -5.74 8.16 -1.55
N LEU A 79 -5.31 8.78 -2.64
CA LEU A 79 -5.52 10.21 -2.88
C LEU A 79 -7.01 10.56 -2.88
N LYS A 80 -7.82 9.74 -3.57
CA LYS A 80 -9.28 9.92 -3.62
C LYS A 80 -9.98 9.58 -2.30
N ASN A 81 -9.36 8.74 -1.48
CA ASN A 81 -9.82 8.41 -0.14
C ASN A 81 -9.33 9.40 0.93
N ASP A 82 -8.74 10.53 0.53
CA ASP A 82 -8.16 11.56 1.42
C ASP A 82 -7.00 11.06 2.31
N ASP A 83 -6.44 9.88 2.00
CA ASP A 83 -5.25 9.35 2.66
C ASP A 83 -4.00 9.83 1.92
N LEU A 84 -3.69 11.10 2.12
CA LEU A 84 -2.59 11.78 1.42
C LEU A 84 -1.23 11.13 1.70
N GLY A 85 -1.03 10.60 2.92
CA GLY A 85 0.23 9.97 3.32
C GLY A 85 0.49 8.69 2.52
N HIS A 86 -0.50 7.79 2.45
CA HIS A 86 -0.37 6.58 1.65
C HIS A 86 -0.36 6.87 0.15
N ALA A 87 -1.08 7.90 -0.31
CA ALA A 87 -1.01 8.32 -1.71
C ALA A 87 0.43 8.66 -2.12
N VAL A 88 1.08 9.54 -1.35
CA VAL A 88 2.48 9.93 -1.56
C VAL A 88 3.40 8.72 -1.55
N LEU A 89 3.31 7.85 -0.54
CA LEU A 89 4.12 6.63 -0.42
C LEU A 89 4.03 5.76 -1.68
N TRP A 90 2.83 5.51 -2.19
CA TRP A 90 2.64 4.62 -3.34
C TRP A 90 3.09 5.25 -4.64
N TYR A 91 2.92 6.55 -4.82
CA TYR A 91 3.49 7.26 -5.98
C TYR A 91 5.04 7.24 -5.96
N GLU A 92 5.70 7.40 -4.82
CA GLU A 92 7.16 7.29 -4.72
C GLU A 92 7.66 5.90 -5.12
N ARG A 93 6.94 4.86 -4.67
CA ARG A 93 7.24 3.47 -5.06
C ARG A 93 7.07 3.25 -6.57
N ALA A 94 6.05 3.85 -7.18
CA ALA A 94 5.86 3.81 -8.62
C ALA A 94 7.00 4.55 -9.36
N LEU A 95 7.39 5.73 -8.88
CA LEU A 95 8.45 6.55 -9.47
C LEU A 95 9.83 5.88 -9.39
N THR A 96 10.05 5.03 -8.38
CA THR A 96 11.25 4.20 -8.30
C THR A 96 11.36 3.22 -9.48
N LEU A 97 10.23 2.79 -10.05
CA LEU A 97 10.19 1.84 -11.17
C LEU A 97 10.11 2.53 -12.54
N THR A 98 9.51 3.71 -12.59
CA THR A 98 9.34 4.54 -13.81
C THR A 98 9.56 6.01 -13.43
N PRO A 99 10.83 6.44 -13.33
CA PRO A 99 11.17 7.79 -12.86
C PRO A 99 10.82 8.90 -13.87
N ASP A 100 10.74 8.55 -15.16
CA ASP A 100 10.52 9.48 -16.27
C ASP A 100 9.05 9.59 -16.69
N ASP A 101 8.11 8.98 -15.94
CA ASP A 101 6.67 9.05 -16.21
C ASP A 101 6.12 10.43 -15.76
N PRO A 102 5.72 11.31 -16.69
CA PRO A 102 5.27 12.66 -16.37
C PRO A 102 3.90 12.67 -15.67
N ASP A 103 3.01 11.73 -16.01
CA ASP A 103 1.68 11.65 -15.40
C ASP A 103 1.81 11.22 -13.94
N LEU A 104 2.68 10.26 -13.67
CA LEU A 104 2.99 9.81 -12.32
C LEU A 104 3.66 10.92 -11.51
N ARG A 105 4.62 11.66 -12.09
CA ARG A 105 5.25 12.83 -11.45
C ARG A 105 4.21 13.88 -11.07
N PHE A 106 3.30 14.20 -11.99
CA PHE A 106 2.23 15.16 -11.75
C PHE A 106 1.33 14.75 -10.58
N ASN A 107 0.89 13.49 -10.54
CA ASN A 107 0.03 12.99 -9.46
C ASN A 107 0.75 12.98 -8.10
N TYR A 108 2.03 12.60 -8.08
CA TYR A 108 2.86 12.70 -6.88
C TYR A 108 2.94 14.13 -6.34
N GLU A 109 3.29 15.09 -7.21
CA GLU A 109 3.41 16.50 -6.84
C GLU A 109 2.07 17.09 -6.39
N TYR A 110 0.98 16.70 -7.05
CA TYR A 110 -0.36 17.05 -6.63
C TYR A 110 -0.66 16.55 -5.22
N ALA A 111 -0.41 15.28 -4.91
CA ALA A 111 -0.61 14.72 -3.57
C ALA A 111 0.23 15.45 -2.51
N ILE A 112 1.52 15.71 -2.79
CA ILE A 112 2.40 16.50 -1.91
C ILE A 112 1.85 17.92 -1.70
N SER A 113 1.29 18.55 -2.74
CA SER A 113 0.71 19.89 -2.61
C SER A 113 -0.49 19.93 -1.66
N GLN A 114 -1.26 18.84 -1.58
CA GLN A 114 -2.39 18.71 -0.65
C GLN A 114 -1.93 18.47 0.79
N THR A 115 -0.75 17.87 1.01
CA THR A 115 -0.20 17.68 2.37
C THR A 115 0.34 18.96 3.01
N LYS A 116 0.64 19.98 2.20
CA LYS A 116 1.11 21.26 2.73
C LYS A 116 -0.09 21.93 3.38
N ASP A 117 0.01 22.19 4.68
CA ASP A 117 -0.96 23.04 5.37
C ASP A 117 -1.20 24.28 4.51
N LYS A 118 -2.47 24.53 4.18
CA LYS A 118 -2.86 25.85 3.68
C LYS A 118 -2.31 26.81 4.72
N LYS A 119 -1.42 27.72 4.30
CA LYS A 119 -0.92 28.80 5.16
C LYS A 119 -2.14 29.52 5.71
N GLU A 120 -2.61 29.14 6.90
CA GLU A 120 -3.36 30.06 7.71
C GLU A 120 -2.32 31.09 8.12
N ASP A 121 -2.35 32.26 7.48
CA ASP A 121 -1.62 33.47 7.91
C ASP A 121 -2.11 33.98 9.29
N LYS A 122 -2.53 33.08 10.18
CA LYS A 122 -2.65 33.38 11.60
C LYS A 122 -1.26 33.25 12.17
N ALA A 123 -0.46 34.30 12.00
CA ALA A 123 0.79 34.48 12.72
C ALA A 123 0.55 34.08 14.18
N ILE A 124 1.07 32.91 14.57
CA ILE A 124 0.94 32.44 15.94
C ILE A 124 1.81 33.36 16.75
N SER A 125 1.18 34.37 17.34
CA SER A 125 1.89 35.36 18.15
C SER A 125 2.65 34.62 19.24
N VAL A 126 3.96 34.85 19.32
CA VAL A 126 4.82 34.33 20.39
C VAL A 126 4.24 34.69 21.75
N PHE A 127 3.53 35.82 21.84
CA PHE A 127 2.79 36.22 23.03
C PHE A 127 1.69 35.20 23.41
N ARG A 128 0.95 34.65 22.44
CA ARG A 128 -0.07 33.61 22.70
C ARG A 128 0.55 32.30 23.17
N ILE A 129 1.78 31.99 22.71
CA ILE A 129 2.52 30.80 23.16
C ILE A 129 3.09 31.02 24.56
N LEU A 130 3.77 32.15 24.79
CA LEU A 130 4.41 32.44 26.09
C LEU A 130 3.39 32.69 27.21
N PHE A 131 2.22 33.24 26.86
CA PHE A 131 1.15 33.55 27.80
C PHE A 131 -0.09 32.65 27.58
N PHE A 132 0.06 31.46 26.99
CA PHE A 132 -1.05 30.54 26.72
C PHE A 132 -1.87 30.22 27.99
N TRP A 133 -1.18 30.12 29.12
CA TRP A 133 -1.74 29.89 30.45
C TRP A 133 -2.75 30.96 30.87
N LYS A 134 -2.56 32.22 30.46
CA LYS A 134 -3.52 33.32 30.70
C LYS A 134 -4.85 33.09 29.97
N HIS A 135 -4.82 32.38 28.85
CA HIS A 135 -6.00 32.05 28.06
C HIS A 135 -6.62 30.70 28.46
N LEU A 136 -5.83 29.81 29.07
CA LEU A 136 -6.28 28.49 29.51
C LEU A 136 -6.79 28.48 30.96
N LEU A 137 -6.15 29.25 31.85
CA LEU A 137 -6.61 29.48 33.22
C LEU A 137 -7.33 30.83 33.32
N SER A 138 -8.61 30.83 32.95
CA SER A 138 -9.52 31.90 33.36
C SER A 138 -9.55 31.98 34.90
N ALA A 139 -9.57 33.20 35.44
CA ALA A 139 -9.58 33.49 36.88
C ALA A 139 -10.67 32.75 37.69
N LYS A 140 -11.70 32.21 37.02
CA LYS A 140 -12.73 31.36 37.63
C LYS A 140 -12.23 29.98 38.09
N ALA A 141 -11.11 29.47 37.58
CA ALA A 141 -10.61 28.14 37.95
C ALA A 141 -9.80 28.12 39.26
N VAL A 142 -9.40 29.29 39.77
CA VAL A 142 -8.54 29.42 40.97
C VAL A 142 -9.34 29.81 42.22
N GLN A 143 -10.64 30.08 42.09
CA GLN A 143 -11.54 30.27 43.23
C GLN A 143 -12.08 28.92 43.72
N VAL A 144 -11.20 28.06 44.23
CA VAL A 144 -11.59 26.94 45.09
C VAL A 144 -11.08 27.27 46.48
N THR A 145 -11.95 27.90 47.28
CA THR A 145 -11.90 27.89 48.75
C THR A 145 -12.86 26.83 49.25
#